data_AF-A0A3M2BA57-F1
#
_entry.id   AF-A0A3M2BA57-F1
#
_cell.length_a   1.000
_cell.length_b   1.000
_cell.length_c   1.000
_cell.angle_alpha   90.00
_cell.angle_beta   90.00
_cell.angle_gamma   90.00
#
_symmetry.space_group_name_H-M   'P 1'
#
loop_
_entity.id
_entity.type
_entity.pdbx_description
1 polymer ?
#
loop_
_entity_poly.entity_id
_entity_poly.type
_entity_poly.pdbx_seq_one_letter_code
_entity_poly.pdbx_strand_id
1 'polypeptide(L)'
;MRSVIMPDQGNECCSNIEQRENVTTVINSDSHGKTSDLTYRPPLDLYDFGDRYEIHFDVPGTTAEAIDVTVNDQVLTVEARVENRYPGNITPLLGEYGVGDFRRQVRLGEDIDSEALSATYTNGVLTLVLPKRAERRPRRIQVQAS
;
A
#
# COMPACT_ATOMS: atom_id res chain seq x y z
N MET A 1 -6.86 16.67 42.64
CA MET A 1 -6.22 15.34 42.73
C MET A 1 -7.30 14.28 42.74
N ARG A 2 -7.53 13.60 41.60
CA ARG A 2 -7.79 12.16 41.49
C ARG A 2 -8.08 11.82 40.03
N SER A 3 -7.07 11.20 39.43
CA SER A 3 -7.16 10.44 38.20
C SER A 3 -8.22 9.35 38.34
N VAL A 4 -9.03 9.16 37.30
CA VAL A 4 -9.77 7.91 37.10
C VAL A 4 -9.23 7.30 35.82
N ILE A 5 -8.37 6.30 36.02
CA ILE A 5 -7.83 5.40 35.02
C ILE A 5 -8.95 4.42 34.65
N MET A 6 -9.26 4.28 33.37
CA MET A 6 -9.98 3.13 32.83
C MET A 6 -8.95 2.28 32.05
N PRO A 7 -8.81 0.97 32.33
CA PRO A 7 -8.00 0.08 31.52
C PRO A 7 -8.78 -0.30 30.25
N ASP A 8 -8.24 0.03 29.09
CA ASP A 8 -8.72 -0.51 27.82
C ASP A 8 -8.13 -1.91 27.64
N GLN A 9 -8.99 -2.91 27.83
CA GLN A 9 -8.73 -4.31 27.48
C GLN A 9 -9.48 -4.58 26.17
N GLY A 10 -8.75 -4.64 25.06
CA GLY A 10 -9.34 -4.82 23.74
C GLY A 10 -8.36 -5.39 22.71
N ASN A 11 -7.49 -6.31 23.13
CA ASN A 11 -6.71 -7.12 22.21
C ASN A 11 -7.60 -8.28 21.75
N GLU A 12 -8.33 -8.11 20.64
CA GLU A 12 -8.90 -9.23 19.87
C GLU A 12 -9.48 -8.72 18.54
N CYS A 13 -8.67 -8.81 17.48
CA CYS A 13 -9.22 -9.00 16.14
C CYS A 13 -8.26 -9.85 15.30
N CYS A 14 -8.05 -11.08 15.75
CA CYS A 14 -7.74 -12.17 14.85
C CYS A 14 -9.08 -12.66 14.27
N SER A 15 -9.39 -12.32 13.03
CA SER A 15 -10.32 -13.12 12.25
C SER A 15 -9.71 -13.42 10.89
N ASN A 16 -9.66 -14.72 10.62
CA ASN A 16 -9.05 -15.36 9.47
C ASN A 16 -9.66 -14.86 8.16
N ILE A 17 -8.79 -14.44 7.23
CA ILE A 17 -9.12 -14.37 5.81
C ILE A 17 -8.18 -15.35 5.12
N GLU A 18 -8.77 -16.42 4.58
CA GLU A 18 -8.07 -17.48 3.86
C GLU A 18 -7.27 -16.88 2.70
N GLN A 19 -5.97 -17.15 2.73
CA GLN A 19 -5.02 -16.64 1.75
C GLN A 19 -5.26 -17.32 0.40
N ARG A 20 -5.67 -16.52 -0.60
CA ARG A 20 -5.33 -16.80 -2.00
C ARG A 20 -4.03 -16.04 -2.29
N GLU A 21 -2.93 -16.76 -2.13
CA GLU A 21 -1.56 -16.24 -2.13
C GLU A 21 -1.06 -15.83 -3.52
N ASN A 22 -1.33 -14.60 -3.95
CA ASN A 22 -0.63 -14.01 -5.12
C ASN A 22 0.14 -12.72 -4.78
N VAL A 23 0.01 -12.21 -3.54
CA VAL A 23 0.59 -10.92 -3.14
C VAL A 23 1.24 -11.03 -1.77
N THR A 24 2.56 -11.01 -1.74
CA THR A 24 3.34 -10.97 -0.50
C THR A 24 3.91 -9.57 -0.30
N THR A 25 3.68 -8.97 0.87
CA THR A 25 4.36 -7.71 1.23
C THR A 25 5.73 -8.01 1.84
N VAL A 26 6.78 -7.35 1.36
CA VAL A 26 8.15 -7.43 1.91
C VAL A 26 8.39 -6.22 2.79
N ILE A 27 9.00 -6.43 3.97
CA ILE A 27 9.35 -5.37 4.93
C ILE A 27 10.88 -5.36 5.05
N ASN A 28 11.55 -4.31 4.58
CA ASN A 28 12.97 -4.09 4.85
C ASN A 28 13.14 -2.75 5.59
N SER A 29 13.83 -2.81 6.72
CA SER A 29 14.05 -1.69 7.63
C SER A 29 15.55 -1.45 7.76
N ASP A 30 16.07 -0.43 7.07
CA ASP A 30 17.42 0.09 7.24
C ASP A 30 17.36 1.55 7.68
N SER A 31 18.05 1.89 8.77
CA SER A 31 17.99 3.18 9.46
C SER A 31 19.35 3.90 9.45
N HIS A 32 19.41 5.13 8.96
CA HIS A 32 20.46 6.13 9.25
C HIS A 32 19.81 7.53 9.37
N GLY A 33 20.08 8.24 10.47
CA GLY A 33 19.28 9.38 10.93
C GLY A 33 19.61 10.76 10.34
N LYS A 34 18.55 11.53 10.03
CA LYS A 34 18.44 13.00 10.01
C LYS A 34 16.94 13.34 9.98
N THR A 35 16.43 14.17 10.91
CA THR A 35 15.00 14.58 11.05
C THR A 35 13.99 13.45 10.75
N SER A 36 13.65 12.63 11.76
CA SER A 36 12.83 11.40 11.63
C SER A 36 12.03 11.32 10.32
N ASP A 37 12.65 10.69 9.32
CA ASP A 37 12.06 10.41 8.02
C ASP A 37 11.06 9.27 8.25
N LEU A 38 9.98 9.57 9.00
CA LEU A 38 8.95 8.62 9.37
C LEU A 38 8.35 8.14 8.06
N THR A 39 8.68 6.90 7.71
CA THR A 39 8.15 6.29 6.50
C THR A 39 6.98 5.40 6.91
N TYR A 40 5.78 5.79 6.48
CA TYR A 40 4.56 5.04 6.69
C TYR A 40 4.37 4.00 5.59
N ARG A 41 3.80 2.86 5.97
CA ARG A 41 3.31 1.89 5.02
C ARG A 41 1.84 2.21 4.73
N PRO A 42 1.49 2.81 3.58
CA PRO A 42 0.11 3.16 3.27
C PRO A 42 -0.76 1.91 3.27
N PRO A 43 -1.98 1.94 3.85
CA PRO A 43 -3.00 0.90 3.67
C PRO A 43 -3.28 0.66 2.17
N LEU A 44 -3.75 -0.54 1.85
CA LEU A 44 -4.20 -0.82 0.49
C LEU A 44 -5.36 -1.80 0.47
N ASP A 45 -6.20 -1.65 -0.56
CA ASP A 45 -7.20 -2.61 -0.99
C ASP A 45 -6.84 -3.16 -2.37
N LEU A 46 -7.12 -4.44 -2.60
CA LEU A 46 -6.84 -5.13 -3.87
C LEU A 46 -8.12 -5.80 -4.36
N TYR A 47 -8.50 -5.48 -5.60
CA TYR A 47 -9.68 -6.02 -6.27
C TYR A 47 -9.27 -6.85 -7.48
N ASP A 48 -9.92 -8.01 -7.67
CA ASP A 48 -9.82 -8.82 -8.88
C ASP A 48 -11.07 -8.61 -9.73
N PHE A 49 -10.90 -7.99 -10.89
CA PHE A 49 -11.98 -7.77 -11.87
C PHE A 49 -12.05 -8.86 -12.94
N GLY A 50 -11.26 -9.93 -12.78
CA GLY A 50 -11.16 -11.04 -13.72
C GLY A 50 -10.06 -10.82 -14.75
N ASP A 51 -10.15 -9.73 -15.52
CA ASP A 51 -9.19 -9.36 -16.58
C ASP A 51 -8.06 -8.45 -16.12
N ARG A 52 -8.21 -7.82 -14.96
CA ARG A 52 -7.20 -6.95 -14.33
C ARG A 52 -7.31 -7.01 -12.81
N TYR A 53 -6.23 -6.62 -12.15
CA TYR A 53 -6.25 -6.23 -10.75
C TYR A 53 -6.35 -4.72 -10.64
N GLU A 54 -6.95 -4.25 -9.56
CA GLU A 54 -6.96 -2.84 -9.19
C GLU A 54 -6.51 -2.71 -7.73
N ILE A 55 -5.50 -1.87 -7.47
CA ILE A 55 -4.97 -1.64 -6.13
C ILE A 55 -5.21 -0.19 -5.76
N HIS A 56 -5.82 0.04 -4.61
CA HIS A 56 -6.03 1.38 -4.06
C HIS A 56 -5.10 1.55 -2.87
N PHE A 57 -4.27 2.60 -2.85
CA PHE A 57 -3.43 2.97 -1.71
C PHE A 57 -3.93 4.27 -1.10
N ASP A 58 -4.12 4.28 0.22
CA ASP A 58 -4.40 5.50 0.96
C ASP A 58 -3.10 6.25 1.23
N VAL A 59 -2.89 7.32 0.47
CA VAL A 59 -1.71 8.19 0.52
C VAL A 59 -2.13 9.67 0.58
N PRO A 60 -2.75 10.12 1.70
CA PRO A 60 -3.24 11.49 1.81
C PRO A 60 -2.13 12.53 2.00
N GLY A 61 -2.38 13.74 1.50
CA GLY A 61 -1.53 14.91 1.74
C GLY A 61 -0.19 14.94 1.00
N THR A 62 -0.09 14.17 -0.07
CA THR A 62 0.94 14.33 -1.10
C THR A 62 0.30 14.93 -2.37
N THR A 63 1.11 15.20 -3.39
CA THR A 63 0.62 15.56 -4.74
C THR A 63 0.96 14.45 -5.72
N ALA A 64 0.30 14.41 -6.88
CA ALA A 64 0.56 13.37 -7.88
C ALA A 64 2.03 13.36 -8.34
N GLU A 65 2.66 14.54 -8.41
CA GLU A 65 4.05 14.73 -8.84
C GLU A 65 5.07 14.23 -7.81
N ALA A 66 4.65 14.13 -6.53
CA ALA A 66 5.48 13.65 -5.44
C ALA A 66 5.33 12.14 -5.18
N ILE A 67 4.56 11.44 -6.02
CA ILE A 67 4.39 9.98 -5.99
C ILE A 67 5.24 9.36 -7.10
N ASP A 68 6.11 8.42 -6.72
CA ASP A 68 6.85 7.55 -7.62
C ASP A 68 6.30 6.12 -7.56
N VAL A 69 6.04 5.55 -8.73
CA VAL A 69 5.54 4.18 -8.90
C VAL A 69 6.45 3.46 -9.87
N THR A 70 7.21 2.49 -9.37
CA THR A 70 8.17 1.72 -10.17
C THR A 70 7.86 0.23 -10.10
N VAL A 71 8.21 -0.51 -11.16
CA VAL A 71 8.17 -1.97 -11.17
C VAL A 71 9.54 -2.48 -11.57
N ASN A 72 10.20 -3.20 -10.67
CA ASN A 72 11.50 -3.84 -10.90
C ASN A 72 11.44 -5.29 -10.41
N ASP A 73 11.87 -6.26 -11.24
CA ASP A 73 11.89 -7.68 -10.88
C ASP A 73 10.56 -8.19 -10.26
N GLN A 74 9.43 -7.84 -10.88
CA GLN A 74 8.07 -8.15 -10.41
C GLN A 74 7.71 -7.52 -9.04
N VAL A 75 8.50 -6.57 -8.55
CA VAL A 75 8.19 -5.79 -7.34
C VAL A 75 7.70 -4.41 -7.73
N LEU A 76 6.42 -4.17 -7.51
CA LEU A 76 5.83 -2.84 -7.55
C LEU A 76 6.23 -2.09 -6.28
N THR A 77 6.88 -0.94 -6.43
CA THR A 77 7.25 -0.04 -5.35
C THR A 77 6.49 1.27 -5.51
N VAL A 78 5.78 1.67 -4.46
CA VAL A 78 5.12 2.97 -4.33
C VAL A 78 5.88 3.76 -3.28
N GLU A 79 6.37 4.94 -3.67
CA GLU A 79 7.00 5.91 -2.78
C GLU A 79 6.27 7.25 -2.94
N ALA A 80 5.94 7.93 -1.85
CA ALA A 80 5.32 9.24 -1.93
C ALA A 80 5.87 10.19 -0.87
N ARG A 81 6.27 11.39 -1.30
CA ARG A 81 6.78 12.42 -0.39
C ARG A 81 5.64 13.27 0.16
N VAL A 82 5.64 13.51 1.47
CA VAL A 82 4.64 14.36 2.14
C VAL A 82 5.30 15.61 2.66
N GLU A 83 4.88 16.77 2.17
CA GLU A 83 5.44 18.04 2.64
C GLU A 83 5.11 18.30 4.11
N ASN A 84 6.06 18.94 4.80
CA ASN A 84 5.85 19.31 6.19
C ASN A 84 4.73 20.36 6.30
N ARG A 85 3.67 20.02 7.02
CA ARG A 85 2.50 20.89 7.23
C ARG A 85 2.73 21.93 8.32
N TYR A 86 3.76 21.76 9.15
CA TYR A 86 4.02 22.66 10.27
C TYR A 86 5.00 23.78 9.87
N PRO A 87 4.60 25.06 10.01
CA PRO A 87 5.54 26.17 9.88
C PRO A 87 6.66 26.02 10.91
N GLY A 88 7.91 26.25 10.51
CA GLY A 88 9.08 26.00 11.36
C GLY A 88 9.16 26.81 12.66
N ASN A 89 8.32 27.85 12.80
CA ASN A 89 8.20 28.68 13.99
C ASN A 89 7.01 28.32 14.90
N ILE A 90 6.27 27.25 14.59
CA ILE A 90 5.08 26.84 15.34
C ILE A 90 5.25 25.41 15.82
N THR A 91 5.03 25.18 17.11
CA THR A 91 4.96 23.84 17.69
C THR A 91 3.50 23.41 17.78
N PRO A 92 3.10 22.27 17.19
CA PRO A 92 1.74 21.79 17.33
C PRO A 92 1.45 21.42 18.79
N LEU A 93 0.28 21.79 19.31
CA LEU A 93 -0.18 21.36 20.63
C LEU A 93 -0.53 19.86 20.64
N LEU A 94 -1.01 19.34 19.50
CA LEU A 94 -1.31 17.94 19.24
C LEU A 94 -1.15 17.68 17.74
N GLY A 95 -0.52 16.56 17.37
CA GLY A 95 -0.40 16.12 15.99
C GLY A 95 -0.72 14.63 15.89
N GLU A 96 -1.93 14.31 15.44
CA GLU A 96 -2.37 12.91 15.24
C GLU A 96 -1.98 12.39 13.86
N TYR A 97 -2.00 13.28 12.87
CA TYR A 97 -1.47 12.97 11.55
C TYR A 97 0.05 13.01 11.60
N GLY A 98 0.65 11.83 11.64
CA GLY A 98 2.08 11.65 11.49
C GLY A 98 2.52 12.16 10.12
N VAL A 99 3.24 13.28 10.10
CA VAL A 99 3.82 13.81 8.88
C VAL A 99 5.06 12.98 8.56
N GLY A 100 5.01 12.31 7.42
CA GLY A 100 6.07 11.43 6.97
C GLY A 100 5.72 10.83 5.61
N ASP A 101 6.74 10.35 4.93
CA ASP A 101 6.62 9.81 3.58
C ASP A 101 5.95 8.44 3.59
N PHE A 102 5.46 8.02 2.43
CA PHE A 102 4.89 6.70 2.26
C PHE A 102 5.84 5.81 1.45
N ARG A 103 5.97 4.55 1.86
CA ARG A 103 6.64 3.52 1.07
C ARG A 103 5.94 2.18 1.21
N ARG A 104 5.60 1.55 0.09
CA ARG A 104 5.07 0.18 0.09
C ARG A 104 5.56 -0.60 -1.12
N GLN A 105 5.90 -1.85 -0.88
CA GLN A 105 6.26 -2.81 -1.91
C GLN A 105 5.24 -3.94 -1.99
N VAL A 106 4.91 -4.33 -3.21
CA VAL A 106 3.94 -5.37 -3.54
C VAL A 106 4.57 -6.26 -4.61
N ARG A 107 4.68 -7.57 -4.33
CA ARG A 107 5.09 -8.54 -5.36
C ARG A 107 3.92 -8.80 -6.31
N LEU A 108 4.19 -8.69 -7.60
CA LEU A 108 3.27 -8.93 -8.70
C LEU A 108 3.39 -10.39 -9.15
N GLY A 109 2.25 -10.98 -9.53
CA GLY A 109 2.23 -12.29 -10.18
C GLY A 109 2.75 -12.23 -11.61
N GLU A 110 3.24 -13.35 -12.14
CA GLU A 110 3.72 -13.45 -13.52
C GLU A 110 2.60 -13.31 -14.57
N ASP A 111 1.34 -13.35 -14.13
CA ASP A 111 0.15 -13.13 -14.93
C ASP A 111 -0.17 -11.65 -15.13
N ILE A 112 0.58 -10.73 -14.51
CA ILE A 112 0.39 -9.28 -14.67
C ILE A 112 1.23 -8.72 -15.82
N ASP A 113 0.60 -7.87 -16.63
CA ASP A 113 1.27 -7.08 -17.67
C ASP A 113 1.70 -5.72 -17.11
N SER A 114 2.94 -5.65 -16.62
CA SER A 114 3.50 -4.44 -16.01
C SER A 114 3.73 -3.30 -17.01
N GLU A 115 3.88 -3.59 -18.30
CA GLU A 115 4.09 -2.57 -19.33
C GLU A 115 2.81 -1.78 -19.62
N ALA A 116 1.65 -2.39 -19.37
CA ALA A 116 0.33 -1.78 -19.54
C ALA A 116 -0.26 -1.23 -18.23
N LEU A 117 0.55 -1.11 -17.17
CA LEU A 117 0.12 -0.55 -15.89
C LEU A 117 -0.27 0.93 -16.06
N SER A 118 -1.34 1.34 -15.39
CA SER A 118 -1.72 2.75 -15.30
C SER A 118 -2.00 3.15 -13.86
N ALA A 119 -1.81 4.45 -13.57
CA ALA A 119 -1.94 5.02 -12.24
C ALA A 119 -2.76 6.31 -12.30
N THR A 120 -3.66 6.49 -11.34
CA THR A 120 -4.41 7.74 -11.14
C THR A 120 -4.38 8.12 -9.67
N TYR A 121 -4.25 9.40 -9.38
CA TYR A 121 -4.28 9.92 -8.01
C TYR A 121 -5.43 10.92 -7.86
N THR A 122 -6.32 10.69 -6.90
CA THR A 122 -7.48 11.56 -6.67
C THR A 122 -7.88 11.52 -5.21
N ASN A 123 -8.08 12.69 -4.60
CA ASN A 123 -8.58 12.84 -3.23
C ASN A 123 -7.79 12.06 -2.17
N GLY A 124 -6.47 11.94 -2.31
CA GLY A 124 -5.64 11.22 -1.34
C GLY A 124 -5.50 9.72 -1.59
N VAL A 125 -6.09 9.20 -2.67
CA VAL A 125 -6.05 7.77 -3.03
C VAL A 125 -5.30 7.59 -4.33
N LEU A 126 -4.27 6.73 -4.32
CA LEU A 126 -3.56 6.25 -5.51
C LEU A 126 -4.20 4.95 -5.98
N THR A 127 -4.79 4.97 -7.17
CA THR A 127 -5.36 3.80 -7.82
C THR A 127 -4.42 3.31 -8.92
N LEU A 128 -4.01 2.04 -8.83
CA LEU A 128 -3.23 1.36 -9.85
C LEU A 128 -4.09 0.31 -10.55
N VAL A 129 -4.10 0.33 -11.88
CA VAL A 129 -4.75 -0.68 -12.70
C VAL A 129 -3.68 -1.56 -13.32
N LEU A 130 -3.75 -2.87 -13.04
CA LEU A 130 -2.78 -3.87 -13.47
C LEU A 130 -3.46 -4.91 -14.37
N PRO A 131 -3.41 -4.76 -15.70
CA PRO A 131 -3.98 -5.72 -16.62
C PRO A 131 -3.34 -7.11 -16.47
N LYS A 132 -4.14 -8.17 -16.61
CA LYS A 132 -3.59 -9.53 -16.70
C LYS A 132 -3.17 -9.84 -18.14
N ARG A 133 -2.06 -10.54 -18.30
CA ARG A 133 -1.55 -11.04 -19.58
C ARG A 133 -2.59 -11.97 -20.21
N ALA A 134 -2.90 -11.74 -21.48
CA ALA A 134 -3.87 -12.54 -22.22
C ALA A 134 -3.54 -14.04 -22.24
N GLU A 135 -2.25 -14.40 -22.21
CA GLU A 135 -1.74 -15.77 -22.30
C GLU A 135 -1.95 -16.60 -21.03
N ARG A 136 -2.14 -15.94 -19.88
CA ARG A 136 -2.30 -16.56 -18.54
C ARG A 136 -3.73 -16.52 -18.01
N ARG A 137 -4.73 -16.36 -18.87
CA ARG A 137 -6.13 -16.58 -18.46
C ARG A 137 -6.30 -18.01 -17.93
N PRO A 138 -7.00 -18.21 -16.80
CA PRO A 138 -7.17 -19.54 -16.21
C PRO A 138 -7.80 -20.49 -17.23
N ARG A 139 -7.10 -21.58 -17.54
CA ARG A 139 -7.59 -22.62 -18.45
C ARG A 139 -8.28 -23.69 -17.60
N ARG A 140 -9.53 -24.02 -17.94
CA ARG A 140 -10.24 -25.14 -17.31
C ARG A 140 -9.65 -26.45 -17.83
N ILE A 141 -9.08 -27.26 -16.95
CA ILE A 141 -8.64 -28.62 -17.28
C ILE A 141 -9.81 -29.57 -17.00
N GLN A 142 -10.23 -30.35 -18.01
CA GLN A 142 -11.18 -31.44 -17.79
C GLN A 142 -10.43 -32.65 -17.25
N VAL A 143 -10.87 -33.17 -16.10
CA VAL A 143 -10.36 -34.43 -15.56
C VAL A 143 -11.03 -35.57 -16.33
N GLN A 144 -10.24 -36.42 -16.98
CA GLN A 144 -10.73 -37.66 -17.58
C GLN A 144 -10.52 -38.82 -16.61
N ALA A 145 -11.56 -39.63 -16.42
CA ALA A 145 -11.48 -40.86 -15.64
C ALA A 145 -11.03 -42.01 -16.55
N SER A 146 -10.11 -42.83 -16.03
CA SER A 146 -9.67 -44.10 -16.63
C SER A 146 -10.42 -45.28 -16.03
#